data_AF-A0A957S3E2-F1
#
_entry.id   AF-A0A957S3E2-F1
#
_cell.length_a   1.000
_cell.length_b   1.000
_cell.length_c   1.000
_cell.angle_alpha   90.00
_cell.angle_beta   90.00
_cell.angle_gamma   90.00
#
_symmetry.space_group_name_H-M   'P 1'
#
loop_
_entity.id
_entity.type
_entity.pdbx_description
1 polymer ?
#
loop_
_entity_poly.entity_id
_entity_poly.type
_entity_poly.pdbx_seq_one_letter_code
_entity_poly.pdbx_strand_id
1 'polypeptide(L)'
;ADGAVDPVYAELMVRAAGSALAGLPADSARAQELQQWRADGLRQLTAEARRRGDWTAVAALLDQMAMLPPGLVAPETLAEERQMATVQQALQLLQQGNREAATTLAGPDVVAAALAPQTSLPLAAAWQVTVTIVPERTTAVFAADVLPDGVERARVAFGDQRARWANATLPEGADVQVDEQPLADGLTRWRVAMTFPSRDAALVLAQSLPPSPDWALMRTLLQQIAPDWADRSGVLRRSMRVSQQYDLGVVARQWQEQADLLEQQAAQFDAQRAGAGAADVATVEAALQAAVQAVNYRNAAQLWQNLLESAAVVTEMEAPDGFGVARRTWLTTLTAPSQPQTLQVSGPNPVGILFLLIAGVVVLLLVSGLLWRLL
;
A
#
# COMPACT_ATOMS: atom_id res chain seq x y z
N ALA A 1 1.91 -52.41 5.59
CA ALA A 1 2.31 -51.97 4.24
C ALA A 1 1.18 -51.09 3.75
N ASP A 2 1.36 -49.77 3.79
CA ASP A 2 0.26 -48.79 3.77
C ASP A 2 -0.41 -48.60 2.39
N GLY A 3 -0.29 -49.57 1.48
CA GLY A 3 -0.91 -49.51 0.15
C GLY A 3 -0.43 -48.36 -0.74
N ALA A 4 0.50 -47.53 -0.26
CA ALA A 4 1.11 -46.45 -1.02
C ALA A 4 2.04 -47.04 -2.07
N VAL A 5 1.57 -47.04 -3.32
CA VAL A 5 2.39 -47.39 -4.48
C VAL A 5 3.45 -46.30 -4.66
N ASP A 6 4.71 -46.70 -4.80
CA ASP A 6 5.85 -45.80 -4.97
C ASP A 6 5.69 -44.99 -6.27
N PRO A 7 5.74 -43.64 -6.25
CA PRO A 7 5.65 -42.82 -7.45
C PRO A 7 6.75 -43.14 -8.48
N VAL A 8 7.92 -43.60 -8.03
CA VAL A 8 9.00 -44.06 -8.92
C VAL A 8 8.56 -45.31 -9.70
N TYR A 9 7.82 -46.20 -9.06
CA TYR A 9 7.27 -47.39 -9.70
C TYR A 9 6.21 -47.04 -10.73
N ALA A 10 5.32 -46.07 -10.42
CA ALA A 10 4.31 -45.61 -11.37
C ALA A 10 4.93 -44.93 -12.60
N GLU A 11 5.99 -44.12 -12.45
CA GLU A 11 6.75 -43.55 -13.58
C GLU A 11 7.39 -44.63 -14.45
N LEU A 12 8.04 -45.62 -13.83
CA LEU A 12 8.66 -46.73 -14.54
C LEU A 12 7.61 -47.55 -15.30
N MET A 13 6.45 -47.79 -14.71
CA MET A 13 5.34 -48.49 -15.33
C MET A 13 4.79 -47.75 -16.56
N VAL A 14 4.53 -46.43 -16.44
CA VAL A 14 4.07 -45.59 -17.57
C VAL A 14 5.09 -45.60 -18.71
N ARG A 15 6.38 -45.45 -18.39
CA ARG A 15 7.47 -45.45 -19.38
C ARG A 15 7.64 -46.81 -20.05
N ALA A 16 7.63 -47.90 -19.27
CA ALA A 16 7.73 -49.26 -19.78
C ALA A 16 6.54 -49.61 -20.69
N ALA A 17 5.31 -49.33 -20.25
CA ALA A 17 4.10 -49.56 -21.05
C ALA A 17 4.11 -48.75 -22.35
N GLY A 18 4.53 -47.48 -22.31
CA GLY A 18 4.68 -46.65 -23.50
C GLY A 18 5.69 -47.21 -24.51
N SER A 19 6.85 -47.69 -24.02
CA SER A 19 7.87 -48.31 -24.88
C SER A 19 7.40 -49.64 -25.49
N ALA A 20 6.68 -50.46 -24.74
CA ALA A 20 6.17 -51.74 -25.21
C ALA A 20 5.04 -51.58 -26.23
N LEU A 21 4.20 -50.55 -26.09
CA LEU A 21 3.14 -50.22 -27.05
C LEU A 21 3.67 -49.88 -28.45
N ALA A 22 4.87 -49.30 -28.57
CA ALA A 22 5.48 -48.96 -29.86
C ALA A 22 5.80 -50.19 -30.74
N GLY A 23 5.94 -51.38 -30.13
CA GLY A 23 6.26 -52.63 -30.83
C GLY A 23 5.06 -53.54 -31.08
N LEU A 24 3.84 -53.15 -30.67
CA LEU A 24 2.65 -53.99 -30.71
C LEU A 24 1.61 -53.50 -31.73
N PRO A 25 0.84 -54.40 -32.36
CA PRO A 25 -0.32 -54.02 -33.18
C PRO A 25 -1.38 -53.32 -32.31
N ALA A 26 -1.94 -52.21 -32.82
CA ALA A 26 -2.85 -51.34 -32.08
C ALA A 26 -4.11 -52.07 -31.55
N ASP A 27 -4.63 -53.06 -32.28
CA ASP A 27 -5.86 -53.80 -31.93
C ASP A 27 -5.60 -55.11 -31.16
N SER A 28 -4.39 -55.34 -30.66
CA SER A 28 -4.09 -56.54 -29.88
C SER A 28 -4.59 -56.41 -28.44
N ALA A 29 -5.11 -57.51 -27.86
CA ALA A 29 -5.52 -57.56 -26.46
C ALA A 29 -4.40 -57.14 -25.49
N ARG A 30 -3.14 -57.45 -25.83
CA ARG A 30 -1.95 -56.99 -25.09
C ARG A 30 -1.72 -55.48 -25.18
N ALA A 31 -2.00 -54.86 -26.32
CA ALA A 31 -1.94 -53.41 -26.44
C ALA A 31 -3.02 -52.75 -25.58
N GLN A 32 -4.23 -53.32 -25.52
CA GLN A 32 -5.31 -52.82 -24.66
C GLN A 32 -4.95 -52.91 -23.16
N GLU A 33 -4.37 -54.02 -22.72
CA GLU A 33 -3.92 -54.19 -21.33
C GLU A 33 -2.80 -53.20 -20.95
N LEU A 34 -1.82 -53.00 -21.83
CA LEU A 34 -0.75 -52.02 -21.59
C LEU A 34 -1.26 -50.56 -21.60
N GLN A 35 -2.27 -50.25 -22.42
CA GLN A 35 -2.96 -48.97 -22.39
C GLN A 35 -3.67 -48.74 -21.06
N GLN A 36 -4.32 -49.79 -20.52
CA GLN A 36 -4.96 -49.75 -19.19
C GLN A 36 -3.93 -49.47 -18.09
N TRP A 37 -2.80 -50.18 -18.08
CA TRP A 37 -1.73 -49.97 -17.08
C TRP A 37 -1.14 -48.57 -17.17
N ARG A 38 -0.96 -48.05 -18.39
CA ARG A 38 -0.51 -46.67 -18.60
C ARG A 38 -1.52 -45.66 -18.05
N ALA A 39 -2.82 -45.88 -18.26
CA ALA A 39 -3.88 -45.04 -17.70
C ALA A 39 -3.87 -45.05 -16.16
N ASP A 40 -3.75 -46.23 -15.55
CA ASP A 40 -3.72 -46.38 -14.09
C ASP A 40 -2.48 -45.74 -13.46
N GLY A 41 -1.31 -45.87 -14.10
CA GLY A 41 -0.08 -45.19 -13.68
C GLY A 41 -0.18 -43.67 -13.75
N LEU A 42 -0.75 -43.14 -14.83
CA LEU A 42 -0.99 -41.69 -14.98
C LEU A 42 -1.99 -41.16 -13.95
N ARG A 43 -3.03 -41.92 -13.61
CA ARG A 43 -3.98 -41.54 -12.53
C ARG A 43 -3.28 -41.48 -11.17
N GLN A 44 -2.41 -42.45 -10.87
CA GLN A 44 -1.63 -42.44 -9.62
C GLN A 44 -0.67 -41.25 -9.54
N LEU A 45 0.08 -40.99 -10.61
CA LEU A 45 0.98 -39.83 -10.67
C LEU A 45 0.22 -38.51 -10.52
N THR A 46 -0.95 -38.40 -11.15
CA THR A 46 -1.82 -37.21 -11.02
C THR A 46 -2.28 -37.01 -9.58
N ALA A 47 -2.72 -38.08 -8.90
CA ALA A 47 -3.15 -38.02 -7.50
C ALA A 47 -2.00 -37.66 -6.54
N GLU A 48 -0.78 -38.11 -6.83
CA GLU A 48 0.41 -37.76 -6.05
C GLU A 48 0.83 -36.29 -6.30
N ALA A 49 0.84 -35.83 -7.55
CA ALA A 49 1.13 -34.45 -7.89
C ALA A 49 0.11 -33.48 -7.24
N ARG A 50 -1.18 -33.84 -7.22
CA ARG A 50 -2.21 -33.10 -6.46
C ARG A 50 -1.90 -33.03 -4.96
N ARG A 51 -1.48 -34.15 -4.35
CA ARG A 51 -1.11 -34.20 -2.93
C ARG A 51 0.09 -33.30 -2.60
N ARG A 52 1.01 -33.12 -3.55
CA ARG A 52 2.17 -32.23 -3.42
C ARG A 52 1.87 -30.76 -3.77
N GLY A 53 0.69 -30.47 -4.30
CA GLY A 53 0.32 -29.14 -4.79
C GLY A 53 1.06 -28.71 -6.07
N ASP A 54 1.64 -29.65 -6.82
CA ASP A 54 2.33 -29.37 -8.07
C ASP A 54 1.34 -29.36 -9.25
N TRP A 55 0.60 -28.26 -9.38
CA TRP A 55 -0.44 -28.12 -10.40
C TRP A 55 0.11 -28.07 -11.83
N THR A 56 1.38 -27.69 -12.00
CA THR A 56 2.07 -27.72 -13.30
C THR A 56 2.29 -29.17 -13.74
N ALA A 57 2.75 -30.03 -12.82
CA ALA A 57 2.87 -31.46 -13.09
C ALA A 57 1.51 -32.13 -13.32
N VAL A 58 0.47 -31.74 -12.56
CA VAL A 58 -0.91 -32.23 -12.77
C VAL A 58 -1.39 -31.91 -14.19
N ALA A 59 -1.24 -30.67 -14.68
CA ALA A 59 -1.65 -30.29 -16.02
C ALA A 59 -0.92 -31.12 -17.11
N ALA A 60 0.40 -31.29 -16.97
CA ALA A 60 1.18 -32.10 -17.90
C ALA A 60 0.78 -33.60 -17.91
N LEU A 61 0.41 -34.16 -16.75
CA LEU A 61 -0.05 -35.54 -16.64
C LEU A 61 -1.45 -35.73 -17.23
N LEU A 62 -2.34 -34.75 -17.05
CA LEU A 62 -3.66 -34.74 -17.69
C LEU A 62 -3.55 -34.63 -19.21
N ASP A 63 -2.58 -33.88 -19.73
CA ASP A 63 -2.28 -33.85 -21.17
C ASP A 63 -1.83 -35.20 -21.70
N GLN A 64 -1.01 -35.94 -20.95
CA GLN A 64 -0.62 -37.29 -21.32
C GLN A 64 -1.80 -38.28 -21.27
N MET A 65 -2.75 -38.08 -20.36
CA MET A 65 -3.99 -38.87 -20.30
C MET A 65 -4.93 -38.57 -21.48
N ALA A 66 -4.97 -37.33 -21.97
CA ALA A 66 -5.74 -36.96 -23.17
C ALA A 66 -5.24 -37.61 -24.45
N MET A 67 -3.97 -37.98 -24.50
CA MET A 67 -3.36 -38.69 -25.64
C MET A 67 -3.67 -40.19 -25.65
N LEU A 68 -4.36 -40.72 -24.63
CA LEU A 68 -4.80 -42.12 -24.59
C LEU A 68 -6.02 -42.34 -25.51
N PRO A 69 -6.24 -43.58 -25.99
CA PRO A 69 -7.41 -43.94 -26.77
C PRO A 69 -8.74 -43.57 -26.10
N PRO A 70 -9.74 -43.13 -26.89
CA PRO A 70 -11.06 -42.82 -26.36
C PRO A 70 -11.70 -44.06 -25.72
N GLY A 71 -12.20 -43.91 -24.48
CA GLY A 71 -12.83 -44.99 -23.70
C GLY A 71 -12.06 -45.42 -22.45
N LEU A 72 -10.76 -45.11 -22.34
CA LEU A 72 -9.96 -45.38 -21.13
C LEU A 72 -10.11 -44.29 -20.05
N VAL A 73 -10.39 -43.07 -20.50
CA VAL A 73 -10.65 -41.91 -19.65
C VAL A 73 -11.83 -41.17 -20.27
N ALA A 74 -12.83 -40.81 -19.46
CA ALA A 74 -13.95 -40.03 -19.96
C ALA A 74 -13.47 -38.62 -20.33
N PRO A 75 -13.71 -38.15 -21.56
CA PRO A 75 -13.19 -36.87 -22.03
C PRO A 75 -13.77 -35.68 -21.25
N GLU A 76 -15.01 -35.81 -20.76
CA GLU A 76 -15.69 -34.81 -19.95
C GLU A 76 -15.01 -34.63 -18.59
N THR A 77 -14.76 -35.73 -17.86
CA THR A 77 -14.04 -35.68 -16.58
C THR A 77 -12.61 -35.13 -16.74
N LEU A 78 -11.95 -35.43 -17.87
CA LEU A 78 -10.60 -34.94 -18.11
C LEU A 78 -10.59 -33.43 -18.41
N ALA A 79 -11.61 -32.93 -19.10
CA ALA A 79 -11.77 -31.49 -19.36
C ALA A 79 -12.00 -30.72 -18.05
N GLU A 80 -12.86 -31.24 -17.17
CA GLU A 80 -13.10 -30.68 -15.83
C GLU A 80 -11.82 -30.66 -14.98
N GLU A 81 -11.08 -31.77 -14.95
CA GLU A 81 -9.84 -31.86 -14.17
C GLU A 81 -8.75 -30.92 -14.69
N ARG A 82 -8.64 -30.73 -16.01
CA ARG A 82 -7.73 -29.75 -16.62
C ARG A 82 -8.09 -28.33 -16.26
N GLN A 83 -9.38 -28.01 -16.30
CA GLN A 83 -9.86 -26.69 -15.93
C GLN A 83 -9.56 -26.40 -14.46
N MET A 84 -9.79 -27.36 -13.57
CA MET A 84 -9.43 -27.25 -12.16
C MET A 84 -7.92 -27.03 -11.95
N ALA A 85 -7.06 -27.80 -12.65
CA ALA A 85 -5.61 -27.64 -12.56
C ALA A 85 -5.14 -26.25 -13.04
N THR A 86 -5.70 -25.77 -14.15
CA THR A 86 -5.41 -24.44 -14.73
C THR A 86 -5.75 -23.33 -13.74
N VAL A 87 -6.91 -23.43 -13.06
CA VAL A 87 -7.27 -22.39 -12.09
C VAL A 87 -6.44 -22.49 -10.81
N GLN A 88 -6.12 -23.68 -10.30
CA GLN A 88 -5.22 -23.78 -9.14
C GLN A 88 -3.82 -23.21 -9.45
N GLN A 89 -3.33 -23.39 -10.69
CA GLN A 89 -2.10 -22.77 -11.14
C GLN A 89 -2.23 -21.23 -11.24
N ALA A 90 -3.35 -20.72 -11.75
CA ALA A 90 -3.62 -19.27 -11.76
C ALA A 90 -3.71 -18.69 -10.35
N LEU A 91 -4.33 -19.40 -9.39
CA LEU A 91 -4.34 -19.03 -7.98
C LEU A 91 -2.94 -18.96 -7.38
N GLN A 92 -2.08 -19.93 -7.72
CA GLN A 92 -0.69 -19.93 -7.27
C GLN A 92 0.09 -18.73 -7.83
N LEU A 93 -0.15 -18.37 -9.09
CA LEU A 93 0.41 -17.15 -9.69
C LEU A 93 -0.11 -15.87 -9.01
N LEU A 94 -1.41 -15.82 -8.67
CA LEU A 94 -1.98 -14.70 -7.91
C LEU A 94 -1.37 -14.56 -6.51
N GLN A 95 -1.11 -15.67 -5.82
CA GLN A 95 -0.42 -15.68 -4.52
C GLN A 95 1.03 -15.21 -4.62
N GLN A 96 1.67 -15.42 -5.77
CA GLN A 96 3.01 -14.92 -6.07
C GLN A 96 3.00 -13.45 -6.56
N GLY A 97 1.84 -12.80 -6.59
CA GLY A 97 1.68 -11.42 -7.08
C GLY A 97 1.69 -11.28 -8.60
N ASN A 98 1.72 -12.38 -9.36
CA ASN A 98 1.79 -12.37 -10.82
C ASN A 98 0.39 -12.42 -11.45
N ARG A 99 -0.32 -11.28 -11.39
CA ARG A 99 -1.71 -11.17 -11.86
C ARG A 99 -1.84 -11.29 -13.37
N GLU A 100 -0.89 -10.76 -14.13
CA GLU A 100 -0.90 -10.81 -15.61
C GLU A 100 -0.73 -12.24 -16.14
N ALA A 101 0.15 -13.03 -15.51
CA ALA A 101 0.28 -14.44 -15.86
C ALA A 101 -0.98 -15.24 -15.47
N ALA A 102 -1.59 -14.92 -14.32
CA ALA A 102 -2.82 -15.57 -13.87
C ALA A 102 -4.02 -15.27 -14.79
N THR A 103 -4.19 -14.02 -15.24
CA THR A 103 -5.25 -13.64 -16.19
C THR A 103 -5.04 -14.27 -17.56
N THR A 104 -3.79 -14.35 -18.03
CA THR A 104 -3.44 -15.04 -19.28
C THR A 104 -3.78 -16.53 -19.22
N LEU A 105 -3.55 -17.16 -18.06
CA LEU A 105 -3.71 -18.60 -17.89
C LEU A 105 -5.18 -19.04 -17.69
N ALA A 106 -5.94 -18.36 -16.83
CA ALA A 106 -7.32 -18.76 -16.49
C ALA A 106 -8.41 -17.90 -17.15
N GLY A 107 -8.03 -16.87 -17.91
CA GLY A 107 -8.94 -15.93 -18.54
C GLY A 107 -9.43 -14.82 -17.59
N PRO A 108 -10.01 -13.74 -18.16
CA PRO A 108 -10.41 -12.55 -17.41
C PRO A 108 -11.57 -12.79 -16.44
N ASP A 109 -12.44 -13.77 -16.72
CA ASP A 109 -13.63 -14.06 -15.92
C ASP A 109 -13.30 -14.70 -14.57
N VAL A 110 -12.19 -15.44 -14.48
CA VAL A 110 -11.72 -16.09 -13.24
C VAL A 110 -11.01 -15.12 -12.31
N VAL A 111 -10.38 -14.07 -12.87
CA VAL A 111 -9.70 -13.00 -12.13
C VAL A 111 -10.55 -11.71 -12.11
N ALA A 112 -11.84 -11.85 -12.42
CA ALA A 112 -12.73 -10.71 -12.64
C ALA A 112 -12.63 -9.69 -11.51
N ALA A 113 -12.53 -8.41 -11.88
CA ALA A 113 -12.43 -7.32 -10.92
C ALA A 113 -13.63 -7.26 -9.94
N ALA A 114 -14.75 -7.92 -10.27
CA ALA A 114 -15.90 -8.12 -9.39
C ALA A 114 -15.58 -8.98 -8.15
N LEU A 115 -14.57 -9.85 -8.21
CA LEU A 115 -14.11 -10.71 -7.10
C LEU A 115 -13.05 -10.04 -6.22
N ALA A 116 -12.61 -8.83 -6.56
CA ALA A 116 -11.71 -8.03 -5.74
C ALA A 116 -12.53 -7.00 -4.93
N PRO A 117 -12.08 -6.63 -3.73
CA PRO A 117 -12.82 -5.67 -2.92
C PRO A 117 -12.57 -4.24 -3.41
N GLN A 118 -13.32 -3.84 -4.44
CA GLN A 118 -13.18 -2.60 -5.21
C GLN A 118 -13.15 -1.32 -4.35
N THR A 119 -13.85 -1.33 -3.20
CA THR A 119 -14.01 -0.18 -2.30
C THR A 119 -13.00 -0.15 -1.15
N SER A 120 -12.14 -1.16 -1.02
CA SER A 120 -11.25 -1.31 0.14
C SER A 120 -9.75 -1.29 -0.20
N LEU A 121 -9.42 -1.10 -1.48
CA LEU A 121 -8.02 -0.89 -1.90
C LEU A 121 -7.58 0.53 -1.56
N PRO A 122 -6.35 0.72 -1.07
CA PRO A 122 -5.85 2.06 -0.79
C PRO A 122 -5.78 2.90 -2.07
N LEU A 123 -6.09 4.19 -1.96
CA LEU A 123 -5.97 5.14 -3.08
C LEU A 123 -4.51 5.39 -3.51
N ALA A 124 -3.56 5.23 -2.58
CA ALA A 124 -2.14 5.45 -2.81
C ALA A 124 -1.35 4.17 -2.47
N ALA A 125 -0.28 3.93 -3.22
CA ALA A 125 0.77 2.97 -2.92
C ALA A 125 1.79 3.51 -1.89
N ALA A 126 2.02 4.83 -1.90
CA ALA A 126 2.91 5.51 -0.96
C ALA A 126 2.48 6.96 -0.71
N TRP A 127 2.81 7.50 0.46
CA TRP A 127 2.60 8.91 0.81
C TRP A 127 3.91 9.60 1.19
N GLN A 128 4.21 10.72 0.52
CA GLN A 128 5.31 11.60 0.88
C GLN A 128 4.73 12.96 1.26
N VAL A 129 4.88 13.35 2.52
CA VAL A 129 4.36 14.63 3.00
C VAL A 129 5.53 15.54 3.37
N THR A 130 5.49 16.79 2.92
CA THR A 130 6.44 17.82 3.35
C THR A 130 5.66 18.94 4.03
N VAL A 131 5.98 19.23 5.29
CA VAL A 131 5.39 20.33 6.06
C VAL A 131 6.47 21.36 6.34
N THR A 132 6.36 22.53 5.72
CA THR A 132 7.26 23.67 5.95
C THR A 132 6.57 24.68 6.86
N ILE A 133 7.19 24.94 8.01
CA ILE A 133 6.69 25.83 9.05
C ILE A 133 7.58 27.07 9.07
N VAL A 134 6.98 28.22 8.72
CA VAL A 134 7.61 29.53 8.86
C VAL A 134 6.71 30.42 9.74
N PRO A 135 7.21 31.52 10.31
CA PRO A 135 6.49 32.31 11.33
C PRO A 135 5.11 32.82 10.90
N GLU A 136 4.93 33.12 9.61
CA GLU A 136 3.72 33.75 9.08
C GLU A 136 2.77 32.77 8.38
N ARG A 137 3.26 31.58 8.02
CA ARG A 137 2.50 30.60 7.25
C ARG A 137 3.05 29.20 7.43
N THR A 138 2.17 28.22 7.28
CA THR A 138 2.57 26.82 7.12
C THR A 138 2.15 26.35 5.73
N THR A 139 3.06 25.63 5.07
CA THR A 139 2.80 24.97 3.80
C THR A 139 2.92 23.47 3.98
N ALA A 140 1.89 22.73 3.61
CA ALA A 140 1.88 21.27 3.62
C ALA A 140 1.67 20.74 2.20
N VAL A 141 2.63 19.96 1.70
CA VAL A 141 2.57 19.32 0.39
C VAL A 141 2.44 17.82 0.60
N PHE A 142 1.32 17.25 0.18
CA PHE A 142 1.06 15.82 0.20
C PHE A 142 1.24 15.27 -1.20
N ALA A 143 2.11 14.27 -1.37
CA ALA A 143 2.32 13.55 -2.61
C ALA A 143 1.90 12.10 -2.41
N ALA A 144 0.89 11.66 -3.17
CA ALA A 144 0.40 10.29 -3.18
C ALA A 144 0.84 9.61 -4.48
N ASP A 145 1.66 8.56 -4.38
CA ASP A 145 1.98 7.69 -5.51
C ASP A 145 0.83 6.71 -5.71
N VAL A 146 0.25 6.65 -6.91
CA VAL A 146 -0.95 5.84 -7.17
C VAL A 146 -0.57 4.47 -7.73
N LEU A 147 -1.33 3.44 -7.33
CA LEU A 147 -1.23 2.10 -7.91
C LEU A 147 -1.59 2.14 -9.41
N PRO A 148 -0.90 1.39 -10.29
CA PRO A 148 -1.21 1.36 -11.73
C PRO A 148 -2.69 1.06 -12.04
N ASP A 149 -3.26 0.07 -11.34
CA ASP A 149 -4.66 -0.35 -11.50
C ASP A 149 -5.66 0.62 -10.82
N GLY A 150 -5.18 1.66 -10.13
CA GLY A 150 -5.96 2.58 -9.29
C GLY A 150 -6.07 4.01 -9.83
N VAL A 151 -5.48 4.31 -10.99
CA VAL A 151 -5.37 5.69 -11.52
C VAL A 151 -6.72 6.36 -11.68
N GLU A 152 -7.71 5.70 -12.30
CA GLU A 152 -9.03 6.29 -12.50
C GLU A 152 -9.79 6.49 -11.18
N ARG A 153 -9.63 5.58 -10.20
CA ARG A 153 -10.21 5.74 -8.87
C ARG A 153 -9.62 6.94 -8.14
N ALA A 154 -8.30 7.11 -8.23
CA ALA A 154 -7.62 8.28 -7.69
C ALA A 154 -8.06 9.57 -8.40
N ARG A 155 -8.18 9.56 -9.73
CA ARG A 155 -8.67 10.70 -10.52
C ARG A 155 -10.04 11.17 -10.05
N VAL A 156 -10.98 10.24 -9.83
CA VAL A 156 -12.30 10.56 -9.29
C VAL A 156 -12.19 11.09 -7.85
N ALA A 157 -11.48 10.39 -6.96
CA ALA A 157 -11.39 10.78 -5.54
C ALA A 157 -10.72 12.14 -5.32
N PHE A 158 -9.58 12.40 -5.97
CA PHE A 158 -8.90 13.70 -5.90
C PHE A 158 -9.66 14.80 -6.65
N GLY A 159 -10.33 14.46 -7.76
CA GLY A 159 -11.21 15.38 -8.49
C GLY A 159 -12.39 15.86 -7.65
N ASP A 160 -13.08 14.94 -6.97
CA ASP A 160 -14.17 15.24 -6.05
C ASP A 160 -13.68 16.12 -4.88
N GLN A 161 -12.52 15.79 -4.32
CA GLN A 161 -11.97 16.57 -3.21
C GLN A 161 -11.54 17.98 -3.64
N ARG A 162 -10.94 18.12 -4.83
CA ARG A 162 -10.64 19.42 -5.43
C ARG A 162 -11.89 20.26 -5.61
N ALA A 163 -12.98 19.66 -6.09
CA ALA A 163 -14.26 20.36 -6.24
C ALA A 163 -14.85 20.77 -4.87
N ARG A 164 -14.71 19.94 -3.82
CA ARG A 164 -15.13 20.30 -2.46
C ARG A 164 -14.37 21.50 -1.90
N TRP A 165 -13.05 21.53 -2.07
CA TRP A 165 -12.25 22.67 -1.62
C TRP A 165 -12.53 23.95 -2.42
N ALA A 166 -12.71 23.84 -3.74
CA ALA A 166 -13.06 24.98 -4.57
C ALA A 166 -14.40 25.64 -4.18
N ASN A 167 -15.33 24.85 -3.64
CA ASN A 167 -16.64 25.33 -3.18
C ASN A 167 -16.68 25.66 -1.67
N ALA A 168 -15.59 25.43 -0.93
CA ALA A 168 -15.53 25.69 0.50
C ALA A 168 -15.15 27.16 0.77
N THR A 169 -15.74 27.75 1.80
CA THR A 169 -15.30 29.06 2.30
C THR A 169 -14.00 28.87 3.09
N LEU A 170 -12.88 29.01 2.40
CA LEU A 170 -11.55 28.95 3.02
C LEU A 170 -11.25 30.25 3.79
N PRO A 171 -10.56 30.17 4.94
CA PRO A 171 -10.10 31.37 5.64
C PRO A 171 -9.14 32.20 4.80
N GLU A 172 -9.09 33.50 5.07
CA GLU A 172 -8.19 34.43 4.36
C GLU A 172 -6.74 33.95 4.43
N GLY A 173 -6.04 33.95 3.29
CA GLY A 173 -4.66 33.48 3.17
C GLY A 173 -4.49 31.95 3.09
N ALA A 174 -5.57 31.17 3.16
CA ALA A 174 -5.53 29.74 2.86
C ALA A 174 -5.69 29.47 1.36
N ASP A 175 -4.85 28.59 0.82
CA ASP A 175 -4.87 28.16 -0.59
C ASP A 175 -4.65 26.65 -0.69
N VAL A 176 -5.30 26.01 -1.67
CA VAL A 176 -5.18 24.57 -1.93
C VAL A 176 -5.07 24.33 -3.43
N GLN A 177 -3.98 23.67 -3.82
CA GLN A 177 -3.71 23.27 -5.20
C GLN A 177 -3.64 21.74 -5.27
N VAL A 178 -4.35 21.17 -6.25
CA VAL A 178 -4.44 19.73 -6.46
C VAL A 178 -4.08 19.44 -7.91
N ASP A 179 -2.93 18.82 -8.11
CA ASP A 179 -2.36 18.54 -9.43
C ASP A 179 -2.07 17.05 -9.59
N GLU A 180 -2.36 16.55 -10.78
CA GLU A 180 -1.91 15.24 -11.23
C GLU A 180 -0.57 15.40 -11.94
N GLN A 181 0.42 14.60 -11.55
CA GLN A 181 1.78 14.63 -12.09
C GLN A 181 2.13 13.24 -12.63
N PRO A 182 2.44 13.10 -13.93
CA PRO A 182 3.00 11.86 -14.45
C PRO A 182 4.44 11.69 -13.94
N LEU A 183 4.80 10.47 -13.52
CA LEU A 183 6.15 10.08 -13.18
C LEU A 183 6.83 9.35 -14.35
N ALA A 184 8.15 9.16 -14.23
CA ALA A 184 8.85 8.19 -15.06
C ALA A 184 8.22 6.80 -14.89
N ASP A 185 8.33 5.95 -15.92
CA ASP A 185 7.82 4.57 -15.93
C ASP A 185 6.29 4.42 -15.95
N GLY A 186 5.55 5.48 -16.31
CA GLY A 186 4.10 5.43 -16.48
C GLY A 186 3.30 5.44 -15.16
N LEU A 187 3.96 5.74 -14.05
CA LEU A 187 3.33 5.93 -12.75
C LEU A 187 2.67 7.32 -12.65
N THR A 188 1.67 7.45 -11.78
CA THR A 188 0.96 8.72 -11.54
C THR A 188 1.11 9.13 -10.09
N ARG A 189 1.41 10.40 -9.84
CA ARG A 189 1.43 11.02 -8.50
C ARG A 189 0.42 12.14 -8.43
N TRP A 190 -0.34 12.17 -7.34
CA TRP A 190 -1.18 13.31 -7.00
C TRP A 190 -0.47 14.18 -5.98
N ARG A 191 -0.35 15.47 -6.30
CA ARG A 191 0.23 16.48 -5.43
C ARG A 191 -0.88 17.39 -4.91
N VAL A 192 -1.04 17.45 -3.60
CA VAL A 192 -1.92 18.37 -2.90
C VAL A 192 -1.05 19.35 -2.12
N ALA A 193 -0.92 20.59 -2.60
CA ALA A 193 -0.20 21.65 -1.91
C ALA A 193 -1.19 22.56 -1.19
N MET A 194 -1.05 22.70 0.12
CA MET A 194 -1.88 23.54 0.96
C MET A 194 -1.01 24.60 1.62
N THR A 195 -1.47 25.85 1.60
CA THR A 195 -0.88 26.93 2.40
C THR A 195 -1.95 27.47 3.31
N PHE A 196 -1.61 27.71 4.58
CA PHE A 196 -2.54 28.29 5.54
C PHE A 196 -1.81 29.12 6.60
N PRO A 197 -2.40 30.23 7.06
CA PRO A 197 -1.75 31.15 8.00
C PRO A 197 -1.91 30.73 9.46
N SER A 198 -2.92 29.90 9.77
CA SER A 198 -3.27 29.57 11.14
C SER A 198 -3.72 28.11 11.28
N ARG A 199 -3.73 27.65 12.53
CA ARG A 199 -4.27 26.34 12.91
C ARG A 199 -5.75 26.20 12.54
N ASP A 200 -6.54 27.25 12.75
CA ASP A 200 -7.98 27.20 12.45
C ASP A 200 -8.24 26.95 10.97
N ALA A 201 -7.41 27.54 10.10
CA ALA A 201 -7.47 27.26 8.66
C ALA A 201 -7.09 25.81 8.32
N ALA A 202 -6.07 25.25 8.97
CA ALA A 202 -5.74 23.83 8.82
C ALA A 202 -6.89 22.92 9.28
N LEU A 203 -7.60 23.28 10.36
CA LEU A 203 -8.74 22.52 10.86
C LEU A 203 -9.93 22.55 9.90
N VAL A 204 -10.25 23.70 9.28
CA VAL A 204 -11.30 23.78 8.26
C VAL A 204 -10.97 22.87 7.08
N LEU A 205 -9.72 22.88 6.61
CA LEU A 205 -9.25 21.97 5.57
C LEU A 205 -9.36 20.49 5.99
N ALA A 206 -8.98 20.16 7.23
CA ALA A 206 -9.09 18.80 7.74
C ALA A 206 -10.54 18.30 7.85
N GLN A 207 -11.49 19.18 8.21
CA GLN A 207 -12.91 18.83 8.35
C GLN A 207 -13.60 18.60 7.00
N SER A 208 -13.11 19.24 5.94
CA SER A 208 -13.62 19.04 4.59
C SER A 208 -13.18 17.71 3.94
N LEU A 209 -12.28 16.96 4.59
CA LEU A 209 -11.80 15.69 4.07
C LEU A 209 -12.78 14.53 4.30
N PRO A 210 -12.87 13.57 3.37
CA PRO A 210 -13.71 12.40 3.56
C PRO A 210 -13.24 11.61 4.80
N PRO A 211 -14.16 11.02 5.58
CA PRO A 211 -13.82 10.23 6.76
C PRO A 211 -13.13 8.89 6.45
N SER A 212 -12.72 8.62 5.20
CA SER A 212 -12.12 7.35 4.81
C SER A 212 -10.69 7.18 5.37
N PRO A 213 -10.19 5.93 5.43
CA PRO A 213 -8.81 5.62 5.81
C PRO A 213 -7.77 6.24 4.88
N ASP A 214 -8.06 6.37 3.58
CA ASP A 214 -7.11 6.91 2.58
C ASP A 214 -6.67 8.33 2.91
N TRP A 215 -7.60 9.14 3.44
CA TRP A 215 -7.35 10.53 3.81
C TRP A 215 -6.90 10.69 5.26
N ALA A 216 -6.75 9.60 6.01
CA ALA A 216 -6.43 9.64 7.44
C ALA A 216 -5.12 10.37 7.71
N LEU A 217 -4.06 10.09 6.94
CA LEU A 217 -2.77 10.77 7.09
C LEU A 217 -2.90 12.29 6.96
N MET A 218 -3.53 12.75 5.87
CA MET A 218 -3.70 14.17 5.60
C MET A 218 -4.59 14.86 6.64
N ARG A 219 -5.70 14.22 7.01
CA ARG A 219 -6.62 14.71 8.04
C ARG A 219 -5.93 14.83 9.40
N THR A 220 -5.24 13.78 9.85
CA THR A 220 -4.55 13.75 11.15
C THR A 220 -3.42 14.78 11.19
N LEU A 221 -2.63 14.91 10.12
CA LEU A 221 -1.58 15.93 10.05
C LEU A 221 -2.16 17.35 10.13
N LEU A 222 -3.17 17.67 9.31
CA LEU A 222 -3.80 18.99 9.34
C LEU A 222 -4.43 19.32 10.69
N GLN A 223 -4.95 18.32 11.41
CA GLN A 223 -5.48 18.51 12.78
C GLN A 223 -4.41 18.77 13.83
N GLN A 224 -3.19 18.25 13.61
CA GLN A 224 -2.09 18.32 14.56
C GLN A 224 -1.08 19.43 14.26
N ILE A 225 -1.03 19.97 13.03
CA ILE A 225 -0.18 21.13 12.69
C ILE A 225 -0.64 22.33 13.53
N ALA A 226 0.17 22.65 14.53
CA ALA A 226 -0.10 23.67 15.53
C ALA A 226 1.25 24.09 16.14
N PRO A 227 2.13 24.75 15.36
CA PRO A 227 3.45 25.12 15.84
C PRO A 227 3.31 26.09 17.02
N ASP A 228 3.93 25.72 18.15
CA ASP A 228 4.00 26.56 19.33
C ASP A 228 5.23 27.46 19.23
N TRP A 229 4.99 28.77 19.10
CA TRP A 229 6.02 29.79 18.95
C TRP A 229 6.22 30.51 20.28
N ALA A 230 7.38 30.31 20.88
CA ALA A 230 7.81 31.03 22.07
C ALA A 230 8.95 31.99 21.72
N ASP A 231 8.66 33.30 21.73
CA ASP A 231 9.64 34.36 21.59
C ASP A 231 9.98 34.96 22.95
N ARG A 232 11.27 35.16 23.22
CA ARG A 232 11.77 35.87 24.39
C ARG A 232 12.72 36.95 23.94
N SER A 233 12.34 38.20 24.20
CA SER A 233 13.16 39.39 23.99
C SER A 233 13.88 39.78 25.28
N GLY A 234 15.21 39.67 25.27
CA GLY A 234 16.09 40.29 26.26
C GLY A 234 16.73 41.57 25.72
N VAL A 235 17.44 42.33 26.55
CA VAL A 235 18.04 43.62 26.15
C VAL A 235 19.07 43.48 25.03
N LEU A 236 19.93 42.46 25.07
CA LEU A 236 20.99 42.26 24.05
C LEU A 236 20.72 41.07 23.12
N ARG A 237 19.88 40.13 23.56
CA ARG A 237 19.59 38.89 22.85
C ARG A 237 18.09 38.68 22.73
N ARG A 238 17.66 38.18 21.59
CA ARG A 238 16.33 37.61 21.38
C ARG A 238 16.51 36.11 21.17
N SER A 239 15.63 35.31 21.74
CA SER A 239 15.63 33.86 21.52
C SER A 239 14.24 33.44 21.11
N MET A 240 14.17 32.55 20.15
CA MET A 240 12.94 32.03 19.61
C MET A 240 12.98 30.52 19.64
N ARG A 241 11.88 29.91 20.06
CA ARG A 241 11.67 28.47 20.03
C ARG A 241 10.39 28.20 19.27
N VAL A 242 10.48 27.32 18.28
CA VAL A 242 9.32 26.69 17.67
C VAL A 242 9.33 25.22 18.01
N SER A 243 8.17 24.71 18.43
CA SER A 243 7.97 23.29 18.69
C SER A 243 6.73 22.76 18.02
N GLN A 244 6.83 21.56 17.47
CA GLN A 244 5.73 20.82 16.86
C GLN A 244 5.85 19.37 17.27
N GLN A 245 4.73 18.69 17.45
CA GLN A 245 4.69 17.25 17.69
C GLN A 245 3.60 16.63 16.84
N TYR A 246 3.88 15.44 16.32
CA TYR A 246 2.90 14.63 15.61
C TYR A 246 2.74 13.29 16.32
N ASP A 247 1.50 12.84 16.47
CA ASP A 247 1.15 11.47 16.79
C ASP A 247 0.54 10.83 15.54
N LEU A 248 1.40 10.18 14.77
CA LEU A 248 1.02 9.44 13.57
C LEU A 248 0.62 7.99 13.87
N GLY A 249 0.75 7.54 15.12
CA GLY A 249 0.36 6.20 15.54
C GLY A 249 -1.15 5.95 15.43
N VAL A 250 -1.95 7.01 15.41
CA VAL A 250 -3.40 6.94 15.12
C VAL A 250 -3.64 6.48 13.67
N VAL A 251 -2.90 7.05 12.71
CA VAL A 251 -3.01 6.69 11.28
C VAL A 251 -2.50 5.26 11.08
N ALA A 252 -1.37 4.92 11.71
CA ALA A 252 -0.82 3.57 11.65
C ALA A 252 -1.83 2.52 12.13
N ARG A 253 -2.50 2.76 13.26
CA ARG A 253 -3.55 1.88 13.77
C ARG A 253 -4.73 1.78 12.83
N GLN A 254 -5.21 2.90 12.27
CA GLN A 254 -6.35 2.88 11.34
C GLN A 254 -6.06 2.07 10.08
N TRP A 255 -4.85 2.19 9.50
CA TRP A 255 -4.47 1.39 8.33
C TRP A 255 -4.20 -0.08 8.68
N GLN A 256 -3.63 -0.35 9.86
CA GLN A 256 -3.48 -1.73 10.35
C GLN A 256 -4.84 -2.40 10.57
N GLU A 257 -5.80 -1.71 11.19
CA GLU A 257 -7.17 -2.21 11.39
C GLU A 257 -7.83 -2.54 10.04
N GLN A 258 -7.61 -1.72 9.01
CA GLN A 258 -8.11 -1.99 7.67
C GLN A 258 -7.46 -3.24 7.04
N ALA A 259 -6.15 -3.42 7.22
CA ALA A 259 -5.45 -4.63 6.78
C ALA A 259 -5.97 -5.88 7.52
N ASP A 260 -6.13 -5.80 8.84
CA ASP A 260 -6.61 -6.90 9.67
C ASP A 260 -8.06 -7.28 9.31
N LEU A 261 -8.92 -6.31 9.02
CA LEU A 261 -10.29 -6.54 8.56
C LEU A 261 -10.30 -7.30 7.22
N LEU A 262 -9.41 -6.95 6.29
CA LEU A 262 -9.29 -7.62 5.00
C LEU A 262 -8.76 -9.05 5.15
N GLU A 263 -7.79 -9.27 6.05
CA GLU A 263 -7.28 -10.61 6.35
C GLU A 263 -8.36 -11.49 7.02
N GLN A 264 -9.15 -10.92 7.93
CA GLN A 264 -10.29 -11.63 8.51
C GLN A 264 -11.34 -12.03 7.46
N GLN A 265 -11.61 -11.16 6.49
CA GLN A 265 -12.50 -11.48 5.37
C GLN A 265 -11.91 -12.56 4.47
N ALA A 266 -10.61 -12.51 4.18
CA ALA A 266 -9.92 -13.58 3.47
C ALA A 266 -10.05 -14.95 4.18
N ALA A 267 -9.87 -14.97 5.50
CA ALA A 267 -10.02 -16.18 6.30
C ALA A 267 -11.46 -16.74 6.29
N GLN A 268 -12.47 -15.88 6.19
CA GLN A 268 -13.87 -16.32 6.04
C GLN A 268 -14.10 -17.05 4.70
N PHE A 269 -13.50 -16.56 3.61
CA PHE A 269 -13.57 -17.25 2.32
C PHE A 269 -12.82 -18.59 2.32
N ASP A 270 -11.69 -18.69 3.02
CA ASP A 270 -10.99 -19.98 3.20
C ASP A 270 -11.84 -20.99 3.99
N ALA A 271 -12.58 -20.52 5.01
CA ALA A 271 -13.51 -21.37 5.75
C ALA A 271 -14.70 -21.82 4.88
N GLN A 272 -15.23 -20.95 4.02
CA GLN A 272 -16.28 -21.30 3.04
C GLN A 272 -15.78 -22.36 2.05
N ARG A 273 -14.55 -22.22 1.57
CA ARG A 273 -13.88 -23.22 0.73
C ARG A 273 -13.78 -24.57 1.44
N ALA A 274 -13.36 -24.60 2.70
CA ALA A 274 -13.22 -25.84 3.47
C ALA A 274 -14.56 -26.55 3.74
N GLY A 275 -15.67 -25.79 3.80
CA GLY A 275 -17.02 -26.34 3.96
C GLY A 275 -17.66 -26.88 2.67
N ALA A 276 -17.10 -26.54 1.50
CA ALA A 276 -17.60 -27.01 0.21
C ALA A 276 -17.14 -28.45 -0.05
N GLY A 277 -18.04 -29.43 0.14
CA GLY A 277 -17.76 -30.84 -0.15
C GLY A 277 -17.52 -31.10 -1.65
N ALA A 278 -16.62 -32.04 -1.96
CA ALA A 278 -16.15 -32.34 -3.33
C ALA A 278 -17.14 -33.18 -4.20
N ALA A 279 -18.44 -33.11 -3.92
CA ALA A 279 -19.42 -34.02 -4.53
C ALA A 279 -20.12 -33.48 -5.79
N ASP A 280 -20.05 -32.17 -6.07
CA ASP A 280 -20.79 -31.53 -7.17
C ASP A 280 -19.92 -30.47 -7.88
N VAL A 281 -20.10 -30.29 -9.20
CA VAL A 281 -19.34 -29.31 -10.00
C VAL A 281 -19.63 -27.88 -9.53
N ALA A 282 -20.87 -27.61 -9.12
CA ALA A 282 -21.27 -26.33 -8.57
C ALA A 282 -20.56 -26.00 -7.23
N THR A 283 -20.27 -27.01 -6.40
CA THR A 283 -19.54 -26.80 -5.14
C THR A 283 -18.04 -26.58 -5.38
N VAL A 284 -17.48 -27.17 -6.43
CA VAL A 284 -16.09 -26.92 -6.86
C VAL A 284 -15.92 -25.49 -7.40
N GLU A 285 -16.85 -24.99 -8.21
CA GLU A 285 -16.82 -23.61 -8.71
C GLU A 285 -16.95 -22.58 -7.57
N ALA A 286 -17.86 -22.81 -6.63
CA ALA A 286 -18.00 -21.96 -5.45
C ALA A 286 -16.74 -21.95 -4.56
N ALA A 287 -16.14 -23.13 -4.35
CA ALA A 287 -14.88 -23.26 -3.60
C ALA A 287 -13.72 -22.50 -4.29
N LEU A 288 -13.74 -22.47 -5.62
CA LEU A 288 -12.75 -21.78 -6.43
C LEU A 288 -12.93 -20.26 -6.39
N GLN A 289 -14.16 -19.77 -6.51
CA GLN A 289 -14.46 -18.34 -6.37
C GLN A 289 -14.06 -17.83 -4.97
N ALA A 290 -14.37 -18.59 -3.92
CA ALA A 290 -13.93 -18.28 -2.56
C ALA A 290 -12.40 -18.21 -2.44
N ALA A 291 -11.66 -19.11 -3.11
CA ALA A 291 -10.20 -19.07 -3.13
C ALA A 291 -9.64 -17.82 -3.82
N VAL A 292 -10.22 -17.42 -4.96
CA VAL A 292 -9.83 -16.19 -5.67
C VAL A 292 -10.10 -14.97 -4.79
N GLN A 293 -11.26 -14.92 -4.15
CA GLN A 293 -11.62 -13.85 -3.22
C GLN A 293 -10.62 -13.79 -2.07
N ALA A 294 -10.36 -14.90 -1.38
CA ALA A 294 -9.38 -14.95 -0.29
C ALA A 294 -8.03 -14.33 -0.69
N VAL A 295 -7.49 -14.71 -1.85
CA VAL A 295 -6.21 -14.15 -2.36
C VAL A 295 -6.32 -12.65 -2.65
N ASN A 296 -7.40 -12.19 -3.29
CA ASN A 296 -7.61 -10.77 -3.57
C ASN A 296 -7.68 -9.92 -2.28
N TYR A 297 -8.35 -10.43 -1.25
CA TYR A 297 -8.46 -9.77 0.04
C TYR A 297 -7.11 -9.72 0.79
N ARG A 298 -6.33 -10.80 0.76
CA ARG A 298 -4.95 -10.80 1.31
C ARG A 298 -4.05 -9.82 0.58
N ASN A 299 -4.13 -9.78 -0.74
CA ASN A 299 -3.36 -8.82 -1.53
C ASN A 299 -3.76 -7.37 -1.18
N ALA A 300 -5.05 -7.09 -0.99
CA ALA A 300 -5.52 -5.79 -0.51
C ALA A 300 -4.99 -5.46 0.89
N ALA A 301 -4.99 -6.43 1.82
CA ALA A 301 -4.40 -6.27 3.15
C ALA A 301 -2.91 -5.92 3.09
N GLN A 302 -2.16 -6.63 2.23
CA GLN A 302 -0.73 -6.37 2.01
C GLN A 302 -0.48 -4.96 1.46
N LEU A 303 -1.33 -4.45 0.59
CA LEU A 303 -1.21 -3.08 0.08
C LEU A 303 -1.34 -2.03 1.20
N TRP A 304 -2.25 -2.23 2.15
CA TRP A 304 -2.36 -1.38 3.34
C TRP A 304 -1.13 -1.49 4.25
N GLN A 305 -0.58 -2.70 4.41
CA GLN A 305 0.65 -2.90 5.19
C GLN A 305 1.85 -2.21 4.53
N ASN A 306 2.01 -2.34 3.21
CA ASN A 306 3.07 -1.66 2.46
C ASN A 306 2.94 -0.13 2.56
N LEU A 307 1.71 0.39 2.67
CA LEU A 307 1.46 1.82 2.86
C LEU A 307 2.00 2.32 4.21
N LEU A 308 1.95 1.50 5.26
CA LEU A 308 2.52 1.84 6.58
C LEU A 308 4.03 2.06 6.51
N GLU A 309 4.72 1.27 5.70
CA GLU A 309 6.19 1.32 5.55
C GLU A 309 6.65 2.44 4.61
N SER A 310 5.85 2.72 3.57
CA SER A 310 6.19 3.67 2.50
C SER A 310 5.72 5.10 2.76
N ALA A 311 4.96 5.34 3.84
CA ALA A 311 4.51 6.66 4.21
C ALA A 311 5.50 7.41 5.12
N ALA A 312 5.86 8.62 4.71
CA ALA A 312 6.82 9.47 5.42
C ALA A 312 6.38 10.94 5.45
N VAL A 313 6.66 11.59 6.58
CA VAL A 313 6.43 13.02 6.80
C VAL A 313 7.76 13.70 7.07
N VAL A 314 8.11 14.64 6.20
CA VAL A 314 9.25 15.53 6.34
C VAL A 314 8.75 16.85 6.91
N THR A 315 9.21 17.23 8.10
CA THR A 315 8.94 18.55 8.66
C THR A 315 10.15 19.42 8.51
N GLU A 316 9.96 20.63 8.04
CA GLU A 316 10.97 21.66 7.94
C GLU A 316 10.53 22.88 8.74
N MET A 317 11.40 23.36 9.61
CA MET A 317 11.17 24.61 10.35
C MET A 317 12.25 25.61 9.99
N GLU A 318 11.83 26.83 9.73
CA GLU A 318 12.72 27.96 9.45
C GLU A 318 12.53 29.07 10.48
N ALA A 319 13.66 29.67 10.86
CA ALA A 319 13.64 30.87 11.68
C ALA A 319 13.28 32.11 10.85
N PRO A 320 12.64 33.13 11.46
CA PRO A 320 12.40 34.41 10.82
C PRO A 320 13.70 35.14 10.48
N ASP A 321 13.57 36.08 9.55
CA ASP A 321 14.60 37.06 9.27
C ASP A 321 15.04 37.78 10.56
N GLY A 322 16.36 37.89 10.75
CA GLY A 322 16.97 38.46 11.96
C GLY A 322 17.58 37.45 12.94
N PHE A 323 17.34 36.15 12.77
CA PHE A 323 18.02 35.07 13.52
C PHE A 323 19.13 34.35 12.70
N GLY A 324 19.37 34.78 11.46
CA GLY A 324 20.26 34.13 10.50
C GLY A 324 19.57 32.99 9.73
N VAL A 325 20.30 32.33 8.81
CA VAL A 325 19.79 31.16 8.07
C VAL A 325 19.79 29.95 9.00
N ALA A 326 18.71 29.79 9.76
CA ALA A 326 18.51 28.65 10.64
C ALA A 326 17.31 27.83 10.17
N ARG A 327 17.60 26.68 9.58
CA ARG A 327 16.65 25.68 9.11
C ARG A 327 16.95 24.35 9.77
N ARG A 328 15.92 23.60 10.16
CA ARG A 328 16.06 22.22 10.62
C ARG A 328 14.98 21.35 10.00
N THR A 329 15.37 20.14 9.61
CA THR A 329 14.51 19.16 8.96
C THR A 329 14.44 17.89 9.80
N TRP A 330 13.24 17.32 9.92
CA TRP A 330 12.97 16.04 10.56
C TRP A 330 12.27 15.11 9.59
N LEU A 331 12.59 13.82 9.67
CA LEU A 331 11.84 12.76 9.00
C LEU A 331 11.08 11.98 10.09
N THR A 332 9.78 11.80 9.91
CA THR A 332 8.90 11.06 10.81
C THR A 332 8.15 10.01 9.99
N THR A 333 8.24 8.76 10.41
CA THR A 333 7.45 7.65 9.84
C THR A 333 6.24 7.37 10.72
N LEU A 334 5.25 6.65 10.19
CA LEU A 334 4.01 6.35 10.90
C LEU A 334 4.21 5.50 12.16
N THR A 335 5.21 4.62 12.16
CA THR A 335 5.50 3.68 13.24
C THR A 335 6.49 4.22 14.27
N ALA A 336 7.10 5.39 14.01
CA ALA A 336 8.01 6.03 14.95
C ALA A 336 7.22 6.58 16.16
N PRO A 337 7.78 6.51 17.38
CA PRO A 337 7.16 7.13 18.55
C PRO A 337 7.05 8.64 18.36
N SER A 338 5.99 9.25 18.90
CA SER A 338 5.82 10.70 18.82
C SER A 338 6.96 11.41 19.56
N GLN A 339 7.68 12.27 18.83
CA GLN A 339 8.80 13.03 19.37
C GLN A 339 8.59 14.53 19.13
N PRO A 340 8.89 15.39 20.12
CA PRO A 340 8.82 16.83 19.93
C PRO A 340 9.93 17.29 18.98
N GLN A 341 9.53 17.92 17.87
CA GLN A 341 10.41 18.56 16.90
C GLN A 341 10.61 20.01 17.34
N THR A 342 11.86 20.41 17.63
CA THR A 342 12.16 21.73 18.19
C THR A 342 13.30 22.42 17.45
N LEU A 343 13.04 23.66 17.01
CA LEU A 343 14.06 24.59 16.54
C LEU A 343 14.15 25.72 17.56
N GLN A 344 15.33 25.86 18.16
CA GLN A 344 15.64 26.97 19.06
C GLN A 344 16.80 27.77 18.48
N VAL A 345 16.56 29.06 18.26
CA VAL A 345 17.54 30.00 17.71
C VAL A 345 17.69 31.19 18.63
N SER A 346 18.85 31.83 18.59
CA SER A 346 19.14 33.01 19.39
C SER A 346 19.99 33.97 18.59
N GLY A 347 19.60 35.23 18.58
CA GLY A 347 20.23 36.29 17.79
C GLY A 347 20.37 37.59 18.59
N PRO A 348 21.09 38.58 18.05
CA PRO A 348 21.14 39.91 18.63
C PRO A 348 19.73 40.53 18.64
N ASN A 349 19.40 41.29 19.69
CA ASN A 349 18.19 42.11 19.70
C ASN A 349 18.53 43.52 19.20
N PRO A 350 18.28 43.88 17.92
CA PRO A 350 18.68 45.17 17.38
C PRO A 350 18.00 46.34 18.10
N VAL A 351 16.74 46.16 18.52
CA VAL A 351 15.97 47.18 19.24
C VAL A 351 16.59 47.44 20.61
N GLY A 352 16.92 46.38 21.34
CA GLY A 352 17.53 46.51 22.67
C GLY A 352 18.97 47.01 22.62
N ILE A 353 19.74 46.64 21.60
CA ILE A 353 21.08 47.21 21.34
C ILE A 353 20.98 48.71 21.03
N LEU A 354 20.03 49.12 20.18
CA LEU A 354 19.79 50.52 19.86
C LEU A 354 19.39 51.31 21.12
N PHE A 355 18.49 50.77 21.93
CA PHE A 355 18.10 51.39 23.19
C PHE A 355 19.29 51.57 24.14
N LEU A 356 20.17 50.57 24.24
CA LEU A 356 21.40 50.65 25.03
C LEU A 356 22.35 51.73 24.52
N LEU A 357 22.50 51.85 23.19
CA LEU A 357 23.31 52.90 22.56
C LEU A 357 22.74 54.29 22.84
N ILE A 358 21.43 54.49 22.67
CA ILE A 358 20.75 55.76 22.96
C ILE A 358 20.91 56.11 24.44
N ALA A 359 20.64 55.17 25.35
CA ALA A 359 20.81 55.39 26.78
C ALA A 359 22.26 55.74 27.13
N GLY A 360 23.24 55.07 26.51
CA GLY A 360 24.66 55.38 26.66
C GLY A 360 25.01 56.81 26.24
N VAL A 361 24.51 57.26 25.09
CA VAL A 361 24.71 58.64 24.60
C VAL A 361 24.07 59.66 25.55
N VAL A 362 22.86 59.40 26.04
CA VAL A 362 22.17 60.29 26.99
C VAL A 362 22.95 60.41 28.30
N VAL A 363 23.42 59.29 28.86
CA VAL A 363 24.24 59.30 30.08
C VAL A 363 25.54 60.07 29.85
N LEU A 364 26.20 59.88 28.70
CA LEU A 364 27.44 60.57 28.38
C LEU A 364 27.23 62.09 28.25
N LEU A 365 26.11 62.53 27.64
CA LEU A 365 25.72 63.93 27.58
C LEU A 365 25.44 64.53 28.96
N LEU A 366 24.74 63.80 29.83
CA LEU A 366 24.46 64.24 31.20
C LEU A 366 25.73 64.39 32.02
N VAL A 367 26.63 63.40 31.96
CA VAL A 367 27.93 63.46 32.65
C VAL A 367 28.79 64.60 32.12
N SER A 368 28.83 64.78 30.80
CA SER A 368 29.58 65.89 30.18
C SER A 368 29.03 67.25 30.61
N GLY A 369 27.71 67.44 30.63
CA GLY A 369 27.09 68.68 31.13
C GLY A 369 27.33 68.91 32.62
N LEU A 370 27.38 67.85 33.43
CA LEU A 370 27.67 67.95 34.86
C LEU A 370 29.14 68.29 35.13
N LEU A 371 30.07 67.71 34.37
CA LEU A 371 31.49 68.07 34.38
C LEU A 371 31.72 69.52 33.96
N TRP A 372 31.01 69.99 32.93
CA TRP A 372 31.09 71.37 32.48
C TRP A 372 30.59 72.36 33.55
N ARG A 373 29.66 71.95 34.40
CA ARG A 373 29.16 72.77 35.52
C ARG A 373 30.09 72.77 36.74
N LEU A 374 30.97 71.78 36.85
CA LEU A 374 31.94 71.64 37.95
C LEU A 374 33.29 72.33 37.65
N LEU A 375 33.62 72.50 36.37
CA LEU A 375 34.67 73.39 35.87
C LEU A 375 34.21 74.85 35.92
#